data_AF-A0A9E0PG61-F1
#
_entry.id   AF-A0A9E0PG61-F1
#
_cell.length_a   1.000
_cell.length_b   1.000
_cell.length_c   1.000
_cell.angle_alpha   90.00
_cell.angle_beta   90.00
_cell.angle_gamma   90.00
#
_symmetry.space_group_name_H-M   'P 1'
#
loop_
_entity.id
_entity.type
_entity.pdbx_description
1 polymer ?
#
loop_
_entity_poly.entity_id
_entity_poly.type
_entity_poly.pdbx_seq_one_letter_code
_entity_poly.pdbx_strand_id
1 'polypeptide(L)'
;PAITKDDYIHFIKLLSPFAPFMTEEIWENLGMKNSIHQSEWPKVNKKKIAHEGVTIGIQVNGKVRSEITLDENADEDEVKNMILQDPKIIAWLLGKEIKKFVYVKGRIINIVVG
;
A
#
# COMPACT_ATOMS: atom_id res chain seq x y z
N PRO A 1 -15.85 0.18 7.06
CA PRO A 1 -16.26 -0.43 5.77
C PRO A 1 -17.19 -1.63 5.99
N ALA A 2 -18.42 -1.59 5.46
CA ALA A 2 -19.34 -2.72 5.55
C ALA A 2 -18.98 -3.76 4.46
N ILE A 3 -18.95 -5.04 4.83
CA ILE A 3 -18.70 -6.15 3.90
C ILE A 3 -19.91 -6.26 2.97
N THR A 4 -19.70 -6.18 1.66
CA THR A 4 -20.77 -6.32 0.67
C THR A 4 -21.05 -7.79 0.35
N LYS A 5 -22.23 -8.08 -0.23
CA LYS A 5 -22.55 -9.43 -0.72
C LYS A 5 -21.51 -9.93 -1.74
N ASP A 6 -21.00 -9.03 -2.58
CA ASP A 6 -19.97 -9.37 -3.55
C ASP A 6 -18.66 -9.75 -2.88
N ASP A 7 -18.24 -9.06 -1.82
CA ASP A 7 -17.03 -9.42 -1.07
C ASP A 7 -17.16 -10.82 -0.45
N TYR A 8 -18.34 -11.17 0.06
CA TYR A 8 -18.64 -12.50 0.60
C TYR A 8 -18.56 -13.59 -0.49
N ILE A 9 -19.13 -13.33 -1.67
CA ILE A 9 -19.07 -14.25 -2.82
C ILE A 9 -17.62 -14.47 -3.29
N HIS A 10 -16.81 -13.41 -3.36
CA HIS A 10 -15.40 -13.56 -3.72
C HIS A 10 -14.65 -14.40 -2.69
N PHE A 11 -14.90 -14.16 -1.39
CA PHE A 11 -14.23 -14.91 -0.32
C PHE A 11 -14.52 -16.41 -0.38
N ILE A 12 -15.79 -16.81 -0.53
CA ILE A 12 -16.15 -18.24 -0.59
C ILE A 12 -15.60 -18.93 -1.84
N LYS A 13 -15.47 -18.21 -2.96
CA LYS A 13 -14.80 -18.73 -4.16
C LYS A 13 -13.30 -18.95 -3.93
N LEU A 14 -12.64 -18.03 -3.24
CA LEU A 14 -11.22 -18.19 -2.86
C LEU A 14 -11.02 -19.35 -1.87
N LEU A 15 -12.02 -19.60 -1.02
CA LEU A 15 -12.00 -20.65 0.00
C LEU A 15 -12.38 -22.03 -0.56
N SER A 16 -13.06 -22.11 -1.71
CA SER A 16 -13.60 -23.37 -2.23
C SER A 16 -12.56 -24.46 -2.50
N PRO A 17 -11.30 -24.18 -2.90
CA PRO A 17 -10.28 -25.22 -3.03
C PRO A 17 -9.84 -25.83 -1.69
N PHE A 18 -10.08 -25.11 -0.58
CA PHE A 18 -9.67 -25.54 0.76
C PHE A 18 -10.81 -26.19 1.55
N ALA A 19 -12.04 -25.68 1.40
CA ALA A 19 -13.21 -26.15 2.14
C ALA A 19 -14.41 -26.39 1.21
N PRO A 20 -14.31 -27.33 0.26
CA PRO A 20 -15.21 -27.44 -0.89
C PRO A 20 -16.68 -27.67 -0.51
N PHE A 21 -16.94 -28.52 0.48
CA PHE A 21 -18.30 -28.86 0.92
C PHE A 21 -18.97 -27.69 1.65
N MET A 22 -18.24 -27.03 2.54
CA MET A 22 -18.75 -25.89 3.30
C MET A 22 -19.06 -24.71 2.37
N THR A 23 -18.19 -24.44 1.40
CA THR A 23 -18.42 -23.35 0.45
C THR A 23 -19.56 -23.66 -0.52
N GLU A 24 -19.82 -24.94 -0.84
CA GLU A 24 -20.95 -25.35 -1.66
C GLU A 24 -22.28 -25.10 -0.94
N GLU A 25 -22.40 -25.51 0.32
CA GLU A 25 -23.60 -25.29 1.14
C GLU A 25 -23.89 -23.79 1.31
N ILE A 26 -22.85 -22.98 1.55
CA ILE A 26 -22.98 -21.52 1.63
C ILE A 26 -23.42 -20.93 0.28
N TRP A 27 -22.88 -21.43 -0.83
CA TRP A 27 -23.21 -20.99 -2.19
C TRP A 27 -24.69 -21.26 -2.54
N GLU A 28 -25.18 -22.44 -2.20
CA GLU A 28 -26.60 -22.81 -2.35
C GLU A 28 -27.51 -21.94 -1.47
N ASN A 29 -27.14 -21.73 -0.20
CA ASN A 29 -27.88 -20.86 0.73
C ASN A 29 -27.97 -19.41 0.25
N LEU A 30 -27.00 -18.93 -0.54
CA LEU A 30 -27.03 -17.62 -1.18
C LEU A 30 -27.95 -17.53 -2.41
N GLY A 31 -28.57 -18.65 -2.81
CA GLY A 31 -29.45 -18.77 -3.97
C GLY A 31 -28.71 -18.80 -5.30
N MET A 32 -27.41 -19.13 -5.30
CA MET A 32 -26.62 -19.20 -6.52
C MET A 32 -26.94 -20.48 -7.31
N LYS A 33 -26.82 -20.40 -8.63
CA LYS A 33 -27.05 -21.55 -9.52
C LYS A 33 -25.74 -22.27 -9.82
N ASN A 34 -25.85 -23.58 -10.06
CA ASN A 34 -24.72 -24.49 -10.31
C ASN A 34 -23.74 -24.55 -9.14
N SER A 35 -22.79 -25.48 -9.21
CA SER A 35 -21.78 -25.66 -8.18
C SER A 35 -20.80 -24.49 -8.12
N ILE A 36 -20.33 -24.12 -6.92
CA ILE A 36 -19.27 -23.11 -6.76
C ILE A 36 -17.99 -23.52 -7.48
N HIS A 37 -17.76 -24.83 -7.58
CA HIS A 37 -16.61 -25.44 -8.27
C HIS A 37 -16.64 -25.27 -9.79
N GLN A 38 -17.81 -24.92 -10.35
CA GLN A 38 -17.98 -24.58 -11.75
C GLN A 38 -17.99 -23.07 -12.00
N SER A 39 -17.92 -22.26 -10.93
CA SER A 39 -17.97 -20.81 -11.05
C SER A 39 -16.63 -20.23 -11.52
N GLU A 40 -16.67 -19.09 -12.23
CA GLU A 40 -15.44 -18.39 -12.61
C GLU A 40 -14.65 -17.94 -11.38
N TRP A 41 -13.33 -18.11 -11.45
CA TRP A 41 -12.41 -17.61 -10.43
C TRP A 41 -12.46 -16.08 -10.32
N PRO A 42 -12.39 -15.50 -9.12
CA PRO A 42 -12.30 -14.06 -8.90
C PRO A 42 -11.24 -13.39 -9.78
N LYS A 43 -11.64 -12.33 -10.50
CA LYS A 43 -10.73 -11.50 -11.29
C LYS A 43 -10.24 -10.32 -10.47
N VAL A 44 -8.98 -9.99 -10.64
CA VAL A 44 -8.33 -8.88 -9.94
C VAL A 44 -8.92 -7.54 -10.40
N ASN A 45 -9.44 -6.74 -9.46
CA ASN A 45 -9.89 -5.38 -9.74
C ASN A 45 -8.75 -4.38 -9.45
N LYS A 46 -8.09 -3.89 -10.51
CA LYS A 46 -6.97 -2.93 -10.41
C LYS A 46 -7.34 -1.64 -9.66
N LYS A 47 -8.61 -1.23 -9.66
CA LYS A 47 -9.06 -0.04 -8.92
C LYS A 47 -8.98 -0.22 -7.40
N LYS A 48 -9.13 -1.46 -6.90
CA LYS A 48 -8.97 -1.80 -5.48
C LYS A 48 -7.50 -2.02 -5.07
N ILE A 49 -6.57 -2.02 -6.03
CA ILE A 49 -5.13 -2.21 -5.81
C ILE A 49 -4.40 -0.87 -5.74
N ALA A 50 -5.03 0.23 -6.16
CA ALA A 50 -4.44 1.55 -6.03
C ALA A 50 -4.09 1.80 -4.55
N HIS A 51 -2.79 1.75 -4.25
CA HIS A 51 -2.28 2.09 -2.95
C HIS A 51 -2.46 3.60 -2.74
N GLU A 52 -2.90 4.00 -1.55
CA GLU A 52 -3.00 5.42 -1.17
C GLU A 52 -1.61 6.10 -1.04
N GLY A 53 -0.53 5.35 -1.27
CA GLY A 53 0.85 5.82 -1.30
C GLY A 53 1.81 4.79 -0.73
N VAL A 54 3.11 4.97 -1.00
CA VAL A 54 4.20 4.19 -0.41
C VAL A 54 4.73 4.97 0.78
N THR A 55 4.79 4.34 1.94
CA THR A 55 5.44 4.92 3.12
C THR A 55 6.94 4.69 3.04
N ILE A 56 7.72 5.77 2.98
CA ILE A 56 9.17 5.74 2.86
C ILE A 56 9.78 6.42 4.09
N GLY A 57 10.76 5.76 4.71
CA GLY A 57 11.54 6.34 5.80
C GLY A 57 12.51 7.42 5.28
N ILE A 58 12.50 8.58 5.94
CA ILE A 58 13.43 9.68 5.69
C ILE A 58 14.67 9.49 6.57
N GLN A 59 15.84 9.40 5.94
CA GLN A 59 17.13 9.24 6.60
C GLN A 59 17.94 10.53 6.60
N VAL A 60 18.69 10.77 7.68
CA VAL A 60 19.71 11.82 7.77
C VAL A 60 21.03 11.16 8.14
N ASN A 61 22.05 11.29 7.28
CA ASN A 61 23.32 10.58 7.40
C ASN A 61 23.14 9.06 7.66
N GLY A 62 22.22 8.43 6.92
CA GLY A 62 21.96 6.98 6.98
C GLY A 62 21.16 6.49 8.18
N LYS A 63 20.70 7.37 9.08
CA LYS A 63 19.80 7.01 10.19
C LYS A 63 18.38 7.50 9.92
N VAL A 64 17.38 6.63 10.05
CA VAL A 64 15.95 6.98 9.90
C VAL A 64 15.54 7.95 11.00
N ARG A 65 14.91 9.07 10.61
CA ARG A 65 14.47 10.15 11.53
C ARG A 65 12.98 10.44 11.46
N SER A 66 12.36 10.20 10.32
CA SER A 66 10.93 10.38 10.09
C SER A 66 10.48 9.43 8.99
N GLU A 67 9.18 9.40 8.71
CA GLU A 67 8.57 8.66 7.61
C GLU A 67 7.56 9.55 6.90
N ILE A 68 7.40 9.34 5.60
CA ILE A 68 6.47 10.09 4.78
C ILE A 68 5.75 9.14 3.83
N THR A 69 4.43 9.31 3.70
CA THR A 69 3.63 8.61 2.71
C THR A 69 3.59 9.45 1.45
N LEU A 70 4.04 8.88 0.34
CA LEU A 70 4.15 9.53 -0.96
C LEU A 70 3.35 8.77 -1.99
N ASP A 71 2.81 9.48 -2.99
CA ASP A 71 2.29 8.82 -4.18
C ASP A 71 3.42 7.99 -4.82
N GLU A 72 3.06 6.83 -5.39
CA GLU A 72 4.02 6.01 -6.14
C GLU A 72 4.71 6.80 -7.25
N ASN A 73 4.11 7.89 -7.73
CA ASN A 73 4.60 8.72 -8.81
C ASN A 73 5.21 10.06 -8.40
N ALA A 74 5.30 10.37 -7.10
CA ALA A 74 5.87 11.62 -6.63
C ALA A 74 7.29 11.86 -7.19
N ASP A 75 7.54 13.08 -7.66
CA ASP A 75 8.83 13.48 -8.19
C ASP A 75 9.79 13.95 -7.09
N GLU A 76 11.07 14.11 -7.43
CA GLU A 76 12.09 14.46 -6.44
C GLU A 76 11.86 15.84 -5.81
N ASP A 77 11.37 16.80 -6.61
CA ASP A 77 11.15 18.18 -6.17
C ASP A 77 9.95 18.30 -5.22
N GLU A 78 8.83 17.64 -5.51
CA GLU A 78 7.68 17.55 -4.60
C GLU A 78 8.08 16.90 -3.28
N VAL A 79 8.78 15.76 -3.35
CA VAL A 79 9.23 15.01 -2.17
C VAL A 79 10.16 15.87 -1.32
N LYS A 80 11.12 16.55 -1.93
CA LYS A 80 12.06 17.44 -1.24
C LYS A 80 11.34 18.59 -0.53
N ASN A 81 10.36 19.21 -1.18
CA ASN A 81 9.56 20.28 -0.58
C ASN A 81 8.75 19.79 0.63
N MET A 82 8.13 18.60 0.53
CA MET A 82 7.38 18.02 1.65
C MET A 82 8.30 17.70 2.84
N ILE A 83 9.49 17.15 2.59
CA ILE A 83 10.44 16.81 3.66
C ILE A 83 10.99 18.05 4.36
N LEU A 84 11.24 19.13 3.61
CA LEU A 84 11.69 20.41 4.18
C LEU A 84 10.63 21.10 5.04
N GLN A 85 9.37 20.65 4.98
CA GLN A 85 8.30 21.12 5.86
C GLN A 85 8.13 20.25 7.12
N ASP A 86 8.76 19.06 7.19
CA ASP A 86 8.67 18.18 8.37
C ASP A 86 9.48 18.78 9.54
N PRO A 87 8.84 19.17 10.66
CA PRO A 87 9.51 19.76 11.81
C PRO A 87 10.62 18.88 12.39
N LYS A 88 10.46 17.55 12.33
CA LYS A 88 11.48 16.61 12.82
C LYS A 88 12.74 16.71 11.96
N ILE A 89 12.58 16.79 10.64
CA ILE A 89 13.71 16.88 9.71
C ILE A 89 14.35 18.25 9.77
N ILE A 90 13.57 19.34 9.81
CA ILE A 90 14.09 20.71 9.97
C ILE A 90 15.04 20.80 11.17
N ALA A 91 14.68 20.20 12.31
CA ALA A 91 15.54 20.16 13.50
C ALA A 91 16.89 19.46 13.26
N TRP A 92 16.95 18.46 12.39
CA TRP A 92 18.19 17.77 12.03
C TRP A 92 19.05 18.53 11.01
N LEU A 93 18.42 19.39 10.20
CA LEU A 93 19.04 20.23 9.18
C LEU A 93 19.51 21.59 9.71
N LEU A 94 19.02 22.01 10.89
CA LEU A 94 19.30 23.32 11.46
C LEU A 94 20.82 23.50 11.68
N GLY A 95 21.39 24.52 11.03
CA GLY A 95 22.82 24.84 11.11
C GLY A 95 23.75 23.91 10.33
N LYS A 96 23.22 23.07 9.42
CA LYS A 96 24.01 22.17 8.57
C LYS A 96 23.71 22.40 7.10
N GLU A 97 24.72 22.25 6.25
CA GLU A 97 24.52 22.33 4.81
C GLU A 97 24.15 20.95 4.25
N ILE A 98 23.18 20.94 3.33
CA ILE A 98 22.78 19.73 2.60
C ILE A 98 23.81 19.50 1.50
N LYS A 99 24.66 18.48 1.67
CA LYS A 99 25.69 18.11 0.68
C LYS A 99 25.14 17.26 -0.45
N LYS A 100 24.17 16.41 -0.13
CA LYS A 100 23.56 15.49 -1.10
C LYS A 100 22.16 15.10 -0.66
N PHE A 101 21.21 15.17 -1.59
CA PHE A 101 19.89 14.57 -1.44
C PHE A 101 19.84 13.33 -2.32
N VAL A 102 19.37 12.21 -1.78
CA VAL A 102 19.25 10.94 -2.51
C VAL A 102 17.82 10.47 -2.38
N TYR A 103 17.09 10.53 -3.49
CA TYR A 103 15.76 9.95 -3.61
C TYR A 103 15.79 8.77 -4.56
N VAL A 104 15.38 7.60 -4.07
CA VAL A 104 15.08 6.45 -4.92
C VAL A 104 13.60 6.15 -4.74
N LYS A 105 12.84 6.44 -5.80
CA LYS A 105 11.39 6.28 -5.89
C LYS A 105 10.93 4.93 -5.33
N GLY A 106 10.00 4.99 -4.36
CA GLY A 106 9.45 3.81 -3.68
C GLY A 106 10.41 3.03 -2.78
N ARG A 107 11.65 3.50 -2.56
CA ARG A 107 12.67 2.75 -1.79
C ARG A 107 13.28 3.52 -0.63
N ILE A 108 13.92 4.66 -0.89
CA ILE A 108 14.72 5.34 0.14
C ILE A 108 14.78 6.85 -0.10
N ILE A 109 14.76 7.61 0.99
CA ILE A 109 15.08 9.03 1.02
C ILE A 109 16.24 9.20 2.01
N ASN A 110 17.36 9.76 1.56
CA ASN A 110 18.50 10.04 2.43
C ASN A 110 19.06 11.44 2.19
N ILE A 111 19.24 12.19 3.28
CA ILE A 111 19.81 13.52 3.29
C ILE A 111 21.19 13.43 3.93
N VAL A 112 22.21 13.76 3.14
CA VAL A 112 23.59 13.86 3.62
C VAL A 112 23.84 15.31 4.04
N VAL A 113 24.11 15.50 5.33
CA VAL A 113 24.43 16.79 5.92
C VAL A 113 25.86 16.79 6.47
N GLY A 114 26.52 17.95 6.42
CA GLY A 114 27.77 18.15 7.13
C GLY A 114 28.32 19.55 6.97
#